data_AF-A0A7S1QKX4-F1
#
_entry.id   AF-A0A7S1QKX4-F1
#
_cell.length_a   1.000
_cell.length_b   1.000
_cell.length_c   1.000
_cell.angle_alpha   90.00
_cell.angle_beta   90.00
_cell.angle_gamma   90.00
#
_symmetry.space_group_name_H-M   'P 1'
#
loop_
_entity.id
_entity.type
_entity.pdbx_description
1 polymer ?
#
loop_
_entity_poly.entity_id
_entity_poly.type
_entity_poly.pdbx_seq_one_letter_code
_entity_poly.pdbx_strand_id
1 'polypeptide(L)'
;NSFCTLLAEPKRSKFERVIDPFVHTPHAVGHDFFPMRITTDLLRRRSEHNEMVLSTLKEIALHQQEIEKIEVIGDVCRELEIIYLCNNYIPRIEGLRHLKFLTYLNLAVNNITEIDGLEGCESLVKLDLTVNFIPDPSTVPRLRANIFLETLHLTGNPCTNVPGYRHFVVQALPQLKTLDGEEIVRSEKIVARQDLPENTDNATEAAVRAKEEERVKAEMIAQGIDPFPPRFNEKGERVYGHTPEERLQILREQKEEEEKRKEKQKPAGSFSAMADELKAKPKMLTPEEEIEKYGRVLLRNEAKVDYRYEDDSDDRDDVVLFVQPGKFISTTSIDIDAQPSYIRILIKGKVLQLVHPVDVAVDKISVQRAQTTGELKLTMPVAAHVLQERKEKRERRKRMLGGSEDID
;
A
#
# COMPACT_ATOMS: atom_id res chain seq x y z
N ASN A 1 45.60 -16.00 -11.87
CA ASN A 1 45.63 -15.76 -10.40
C ASN A 1 45.10 -14.40 -10.05
N SER A 2 43.77 -14.25 -9.95
CA SER A 2 43.13 -13.09 -9.29
C SER A 2 41.70 -13.51 -8.90
N PHE A 3 41.56 -14.28 -7.82
CA PHE A 3 40.26 -14.60 -7.20
C PHE A 3 40.05 -13.66 -6.00
N CYS A 4 38.90 -12.99 -5.92
CA CYS A 4 38.49 -12.21 -4.75
C CYS A 4 37.72 -13.12 -3.79
N THR A 5 38.10 -13.13 -2.51
CA THR A 5 37.44 -13.88 -1.43
C THR A 5 36.20 -13.13 -0.94
N LEU A 6 35.05 -13.80 -0.89
CA LEU A 6 33.83 -13.27 -0.25
C LEU A 6 33.68 -13.93 1.13
N LEU A 7 33.53 -13.13 2.19
CA LEU A 7 33.26 -13.60 3.55
C LEU A 7 31.77 -13.88 3.70
N ALA A 8 31.41 -15.11 4.09
CA ALA A 8 30.06 -15.44 4.55
C ALA A 8 29.94 -15.10 6.04
N GLU A 9 28.98 -14.23 6.41
CA GLU A 9 28.69 -13.91 7.82
C GLU A 9 27.57 -14.82 8.36
N PRO A 10 27.76 -15.48 9.52
CA PRO A 10 26.67 -16.09 10.27
C PRO A 10 26.08 -15.03 11.22
N LYS A 11 24.76 -14.82 11.22
CA LYS A 11 24.11 -13.95 12.21
C LYS A 11 22.98 -14.65 12.98
N ARG A 12 23.20 -14.80 14.29
CA ARG A 12 22.16 -14.93 15.32
C ARG A 12 21.80 -13.55 15.89
N SER A 13 20.49 -13.31 15.99
CA SER A 13 19.68 -12.44 16.88
C SER A 13 20.19 -11.10 17.47
N LYS A 14 19.32 -10.08 17.24
CA LYS A 14 18.96 -8.88 18.04
C LYS A 14 20.00 -7.75 18.21
N PHE A 15 19.68 -6.57 17.64
CA PHE A 15 19.58 -5.29 18.37
C PHE A 15 18.84 -4.23 17.51
N GLU A 16 17.94 -3.49 18.17
CA GLU A 16 17.20 -2.31 17.68
C GLU A 16 18.13 -1.11 17.43
N ARG A 17 17.81 -0.30 16.40
CA ARG A 17 17.60 1.18 16.43
C ARG A 17 17.48 1.70 14.99
N VAL A 18 16.31 2.21 14.57
CA VAL A 18 15.82 3.60 14.67
C VAL A 18 16.15 4.44 13.41
N ILE A 19 15.08 4.72 12.66
CA ILE A 19 14.75 5.93 11.86
C ILE A 19 15.29 6.04 10.41
N ASP A 20 14.42 5.61 9.47
CA ASP A 20 13.61 6.46 8.55
C ASP A 20 14.24 7.08 7.26
N PRO A 21 13.40 7.49 6.28
CA PRO A 21 13.11 6.65 5.13
C PRO A 21 13.35 7.41 3.80
N PHE A 22 13.62 6.72 2.70
CA PHE A 22 13.10 7.03 1.36
C PHE A 22 13.80 6.15 0.32
N VAL A 23 13.01 5.81 -0.70
CA VAL A 23 13.37 5.12 -1.94
C VAL A 23 13.52 3.61 -1.79
N HIS A 24 12.41 2.89 -1.91
CA HIS A 24 12.36 1.64 -2.66
C HIS A 24 10.93 1.40 -3.16
N THR A 25 10.79 1.40 -4.48
CA THR A 25 9.65 0.82 -5.20
C THR A 25 9.59 -0.69 -4.94
N PRO A 26 8.46 -1.26 -4.51
CA PRO A 26 8.23 -2.69 -4.64
C PRO A 26 7.34 -2.97 -5.85
N HIS A 27 7.78 -3.87 -6.71
CA HIS A 27 6.87 -4.68 -7.50
C HIS A 27 6.20 -5.67 -6.55
N ALA A 28 4.93 -5.47 -6.23
CA ALA A 28 4.11 -6.40 -5.46
C ALA A 28 2.92 -6.84 -6.32
N VAL A 29 2.83 -8.15 -6.55
CA VAL A 29 1.57 -8.80 -6.94
C VAL A 29 0.83 -9.07 -5.64
N GLY A 30 0.10 -8.06 -5.23
CA GLY A 30 -1.01 -8.05 -4.30
C GLY A 30 -1.86 -6.90 -4.78
N HIS A 31 -3.17 -7.08 -4.91
CA HIS A 31 -4.05 -5.92 -5.06
C HIS A 31 -3.97 -5.17 -3.73
N ASP A 32 -2.94 -4.32 -3.61
CA ASP A 32 -2.86 -3.35 -2.56
C ASP A 32 -4.12 -2.49 -2.71
N PHE A 33 -5.02 -2.63 -1.74
CA PHE A 33 -6.21 -1.82 -1.58
C PHE A 33 -5.76 -0.40 -1.25
N PHE A 34 -5.28 0.30 -2.28
CA PHE A 34 -5.07 1.73 -2.20
C PHE A 34 -6.45 2.39 -2.34
N PRO A 35 -6.78 3.35 -1.45
CA PRO A 35 -7.99 4.15 -1.62
C PRO A 35 -8.01 4.73 -3.03
N MET A 36 -9.18 4.81 -3.66
CA MET A 36 -9.29 5.41 -5.00
C MET A 36 -8.83 6.85 -4.92
N ARG A 37 -7.63 7.08 -5.44
CA ARG A 37 -6.91 8.35 -5.41
C ARG A 37 -7.03 9.03 -6.76
N ILE A 38 -7.02 10.36 -6.72
CA ILE A 38 -6.99 11.14 -7.95
C ILE A 38 -5.59 11.02 -8.54
N THR A 39 -5.46 10.16 -9.55
CA THR A 39 -4.21 9.98 -10.31
C THR A 39 -4.18 10.90 -11.52
N THR A 40 -2.97 11.26 -11.97
CA THR A 40 -2.79 12.01 -13.23
C THR A 40 -3.40 11.28 -14.42
N ASP A 41 -3.36 9.95 -14.44
CA ASP A 41 -3.96 9.13 -15.50
C ASP A 41 -5.48 9.20 -15.49
N LEU A 42 -6.11 9.21 -14.31
CA LEU A 42 -7.55 9.43 -14.19
C LEU A 42 -7.94 10.81 -14.73
N LEU A 43 -7.19 11.85 -14.36
CA LEU A 43 -7.41 13.21 -14.86
C LEU A 43 -7.26 13.27 -16.39
N ARG A 44 -6.24 12.63 -16.98
CA ARG A 44 -6.05 12.61 -18.45
C ARG A 44 -7.20 11.91 -19.17
N ARG A 45 -7.67 10.77 -18.66
CA ARG A 45 -8.82 10.05 -19.23
C ARG A 45 -10.11 10.88 -19.17
N ARG A 46 -10.27 11.72 -18.15
CA ARG A 46 -11.44 12.60 -18.03
C ARG A 46 -11.29 13.91 -18.79
N SER A 47 -10.07 14.24 -19.20
CA SER A 47 -9.70 15.40 -20.03
C SER A 47 -9.66 15.07 -21.53
N GLU A 48 -10.37 14.02 -21.98
CA GLU A 48 -10.42 13.62 -23.40
C GLU A 48 -10.90 14.77 -24.32
N HIS A 49 -11.79 15.62 -23.81
CA HIS A 49 -12.29 16.79 -24.54
C HIS A 49 -11.32 17.98 -24.57
N ASN A 50 -10.20 17.91 -23.85
CA ASN A 50 -9.14 18.93 -23.84
C ASN A 50 -7.79 18.34 -24.27
N GLU A 51 -7.82 17.43 -25.25
CA GLU A 51 -6.63 16.79 -25.84
C GLU A 51 -5.69 16.12 -24.81
N MET A 52 -6.23 15.69 -23.65
CA MET A 52 -5.47 15.17 -22.51
C MET A 52 -4.45 16.16 -21.90
N VAL A 53 -4.58 17.45 -22.23
CA VAL A 53 -3.82 18.54 -21.62
C VAL A 53 -4.51 18.93 -20.32
N LEU A 54 -3.77 18.89 -19.21
CA LEU A 54 -4.32 19.17 -17.88
C LEU A 54 -4.09 20.61 -17.43
N SER A 55 -3.06 21.26 -17.97
CA SER A 55 -2.68 22.63 -17.57
C SER A 55 -3.72 23.68 -17.96
N THR A 56 -4.41 23.50 -19.08
CA THR A 56 -5.43 24.41 -19.64
C THR A 56 -6.86 23.96 -19.34
N LEU A 57 -7.03 22.92 -18.54
CA LEU A 57 -8.34 22.35 -18.27
C LEU A 57 -9.16 23.30 -17.41
N LYS A 58 -10.33 23.69 -17.89
CA LYS A 58 -11.25 24.60 -17.18
C LYS A 58 -12.31 23.89 -16.35
N GLU A 59 -12.75 22.72 -16.79
CA GLU A 59 -13.82 21.97 -16.14
C GLU A 59 -13.43 20.52 -15.99
N ILE A 60 -13.72 19.92 -14.83
CA ILE A 60 -13.53 18.49 -14.63
C ILE A 60 -14.69 17.85 -13.85
N ALA A 61 -15.17 16.74 -14.39
CA ALA A 61 -16.21 15.89 -13.80
C ALA A 61 -15.64 14.59 -13.25
N LEU A 62 -15.65 14.47 -11.92
CA LEU A 62 -15.16 13.33 -11.13
C LEU A 62 -16.26 12.80 -10.20
N HIS A 63 -17.49 12.72 -10.69
CA HIS A 63 -18.61 12.16 -9.95
C HIS A 63 -18.52 10.65 -9.81
N GLN A 64 -18.95 10.10 -8.67
CA GLN A 64 -19.14 8.65 -8.47
C GLN A 64 -17.88 7.84 -8.76
N GLN A 65 -16.70 8.35 -8.35
CA GLN A 65 -15.41 7.68 -8.56
C GLN A 65 -14.88 7.05 -7.27
N GLU A 66 -15.69 7.05 -6.21
CA GLU A 66 -15.33 6.54 -4.88
C GLU A 66 -14.07 7.19 -4.32
N ILE A 67 -13.83 8.46 -4.68
CA ILE A 67 -12.61 9.17 -4.30
C ILE A 67 -12.60 9.40 -2.80
N GLU A 68 -11.51 9.00 -2.14
CA GLU A 68 -11.32 9.22 -0.70
C GLU A 68 -10.41 10.42 -0.42
N LYS A 69 -9.61 10.87 -1.39
CA LYS A 69 -8.66 11.96 -1.19
C LYS A 69 -8.51 12.85 -2.42
N ILE A 70 -8.59 14.16 -2.20
CA ILE A 70 -8.26 15.16 -3.22
C ILE A 70 -6.73 15.35 -3.20
N GLU A 71 -6.06 14.80 -4.20
CA GLU A 71 -4.63 15.00 -4.43
C GLU A 71 -4.36 15.31 -5.90
N VAL A 72 -3.21 15.90 -6.20
CA VAL A 72 -2.71 16.16 -7.58
C VAL A 72 -3.46 17.26 -8.36
N ILE A 73 -4.76 17.49 -8.13
CA ILE A 73 -5.58 18.47 -8.88
C ILE A 73 -4.98 19.88 -8.82
N GLY A 74 -4.67 20.38 -7.62
CA GLY A 74 -4.13 21.73 -7.45
C GLY A 74 -2.76 21.94 -8.10
N ASP A 75 -1.95 20.88 -8.21
CA ASP A 75 -0.60 20.97 -8.76
C ASP A 75 -0.59 20.93 -10.29
N VAL A 76 -1.52 20.17 -10.86
CA VAL A 76 -1.52 19.83 -12.29
C VAL A 76 -2.47 20.71 -13.10
N CYS A 77 -3.63 21.06 -12.54
CA CYS A 77 -4.73 21.72 -13.27
C CYS A 77 -4.98 23.15 -12.76
N ARG A 78 -4.02 24.06 -12.97
CA ARG A 78 -4.03 25.41 -12.38
C ARG A 78 -5.10 26.36 -12.92
N GLU A 79 -5.59 26.11 -14.12
CA GLU A 79 -6.61 26.94 -14.80
C GLU A 79 -8.05 26.43 -14.60
N LEU A 80 -8.26 25.48 -13.67
CA LEU A 80 -9.61 24.97 -13.40
C LEU A 80 -10.53 26.06 -12.85
N GLU A 81 -11.67 26.19 -13.49
CA GLU A 81 -12.77 27.09 -13.13
C GLU A 81 -13.91 26.32 -12.45
N ILE A 82 -14.15 25.06 -12.84
CA ILE A 82 -15.27 24.25 -12.35
C ILE A 82 -14.81 22.84 -11.98
N ILE A 83 -15.11 22.43 -10.75
CA ILE A 83 -14.81 21.07 -10.26
C ILE A 83 -16.08 20.42 -9.73
N TYR A 84 -16.32 19.23 -10.25
CA TYR A 84 -17.44 18.37 -9.89
C TYR A 84 -16.94 17.11 -9.20
N LEU A 85 -17.16 17.01 -7.89
CA LEU A 85 -16.73 15.88 -7.05
C LEU A 85 -17.91 15.25 -6.29
N CYS A 86 -19.12 15.36 -6.83
CA CYS A 86 -20.32 14.83 -6.17
C CYS A 86 -20.29 13.32 -5.99
N ASN A 87 -20.88 12.84 -4.89
CA ASN A 87 -21.02 11.42 -4.60
C ASN A 87 -19.67 10.68 -4.56
N ASN A 88 -18.78 11.15 -3.69
CA ASN A 88 -17.51 10.53 -3.35
C ASN A 88 -17.41 10.36 -1.82
N TYR A 89 -16.26 9.92 -1.32
CA TYR A 89 -16.04 9.64 0.10
C TYR A 89 -14.97 10.55 0.70
N ILE A 90 -14.87 11.78 0.19
CA ILE A 90 -13.83 12.74 0.58
C ILE A 90 -14.10 13.20 2.03
N PRO A 91 -13.19 12.96 2.99
CA PRO A 91 -13.40 13.33 4.40
C PRO A 91 -12.98 14.76 4.70
N ARG A 92 -12.04 15.31 3.93
CA ARG A 92 -11.48 16.66 4.12
C ARG A 92 -11.17 17.30 2.77
N ILE A 93 -11.35 18.62 2.73
CA ILE A 93 -11.00 19.43 1.57
C ILE A 93 -9.51 19.79 1.68
N GLU A 94 -8.69 19.24 0.81
CA GLU A 94 -7.25 19.50 0.76
C GLU A 94 -6.76 19.53 -0.69
N GLY A 95 -5.55 20.06 -0.93
CA GLY A 95 -4.96 20.06 -2.27
C GLY A 95 -5.58 21.02 -3.30
N LEU A 96 -6.45 21.94 -2.88
CA LEU A 96 -7.10 22.94 -3.77
C LEU A 96 -6.52 24.35 -3.64
N ARG A 97 -5.56 24.59 -2.72
CA ARG A 97 -5.01 25.92 -2.39
C ARG A 97 -4.38 26.67 -3.57
N HIS A 98 -3.97 25.97 -4.63
CA HIS A 98 -3.31 26.57 -5.79
C HIS A 98 -4.28 26.99 -6.91
N LEU A 99 -5.57 26.69 -6.78
CA LEU A 99 -6.58 26.92 -7.81
C LEU A 99 -7.20 28.32 -7.73
N LYS A 100 -6.46 29.32 -8.21
CA LYS A 100 -6.88 30.73 -8.13
C LYS A 100 -8.11 31.06 -8.97
N PHE A 101 -8.32 30.33 -10.07
CA PHE A 101 -9.41 30.55 -11.02
C PHE A 101 -10.67 29.74 -10.72
N LEU A 102 -10.66 28.91 -9.67
CA LEU A 102 -11.80 28.06 -9.33
C LEU A 102 -13.00 28.94 -8.96
N THR A 103 -14.07 28.87 -9.73
CA THR A 103 -15.31 29.63 -9.55
C THR A 103 -16.42 28.79 -8.95
N TYR A 104 -16.48 27.50 -9.29
CA TYR A 104 -17.50 26.58 -8.79
C TYR A 104 -16.88 25.27 -8.31
N LEU A 105 -17.15 24.94 -7.04
CA LEU A 105 -16.76 23.67 -6.44
C LEU A 105 -18.01 22.93 -5.95
N ASN A 106 -18.23 21.74 -6.51
CA ASN A 106 -19.31 20.86 -6.09
C ASN A 106 -18.77 19.64 -5.34
N LEU A 107 -19.03 19.61 -4.03
CA LEU A 107 -18.68 18.53 -3.10
C LEU A 107 -19.94 17.92 -2.47
N ALA A 108 -21.08 17.99 -3.14
CA ALA A 108 -22.32 17.37 -2.70
C ALA A 108 -22.16 15.87 -2.45
N VAL A 109 -22.83 15.34 -1.41
CA VAL A 109 -22.81 13.91 -1.07
C VAL A 109 -21.38 13.40 -0.88
N ASN A 110 -20.64 14.00 0.05
CA ASN A 110 -19.30 13.56 0.46
C ASN A 110 -19.25 13.27 1.97
N ASN A 111 -18.05 13.01 2.49
CA ASN A 111 -17.80 12.67 3.88
C ASN A 111 -17.19 13.85 4.68
N ILE A 112 -17.37 15.08 4.21
CA ILE A 112 -16.66 16.25 4.74
C ILE A 112 -17.17 16.57 6.15
N THR A 113 -16.24 16.63 7.11
CA THR A 113 -16.52 16.97 8.51
C THR A 113 -16.14 18.41 8.86
N GLU A 114 -15.17 18.99 8.16
CA GLU A 114 -14.73 20.36 8.37
C GLU A 114 -14.52 21.11 7.06
N ILE A 115 -14.87 22.39 7.05
CA ILE A 115 -14.53 23.29 5.95
C ILE A 115 -13.11 23.82 6.21
N ASP A 116 -12.16 23.45 5.36
CA ASP A 116 -10.78 23.93 5.42
C ASP A 116 -10.14 23.90 4.01
N GLY A 117 -8.93 24.44 3.85
CA GLY A 117 -8.12 24.24 2.64
C GLY A 117 -8.59 24.99 1.38
N LEU A 118 -9.60 25.86 1.49
CA LEU A 118 -10.14 26.70 0.42
C LEU A 118 -9.59 28.13 0.42
N GLU A 119 -8.67 28.47 1.33
CA GLU A 119 -8.26 29.87 1.52
C GLU A 119 -7.52 30.46 0.32
N GLY A 120 -6.90 29.61 -0.52
CA GLY A 120 -6.22 30.02 -1.76
C GLY A 120 -7.12 30.10 -3.00
N CYS A 121 -8.39 29.70 -2.90
CA CYS A 121 -9.36 29.76 -4.01
C CYS A 121 -9.99 31.16 -4.09
N GLU A 122 -9.21 32.15 -4.49
CA GLU A 122 -9.59 33.58 -4.47
C GLU A 122 -10.87 33.84 -5.28
N SER A 123 -11.03 33.20 -6.44
CA SER A 123 -12.16 33.43 -7.37
C SER A 123 -13.41 32.59 -7.09
N LEU A 124 -13.49 31.89 -5.96
CA LEU A 124 -14.59 30.98 -5.67
C LEU A 124 -15.91 31.74 -5.49
N VAL A 125 -16.90 31.47 -6.35
CA VAL A 125 -18.22 32.12 -6.37
C VAL A 125 -19.31 31.22 -5.78
N LYS A 126 -19.25 29.92 -6.07
CA LYS A 126 -20.25 28.95 -5.64
C LYS A 126 -19.59 27.73 -4.99
N LEU A 127 -20.08 27.37 -3.79
CA LEU A 127 -19.65 26.19 -3.06
C LEU A 127 -20.87 25.35 -2.69
N ASP A 128 -20.85 24.08 -3.13
CA ASP A 128 -21.88 23.11 -2.79
C ASP A 128 -21.32 22.04 -1.85
N LEU A 129 -21.80 22.03 -0.62
CA LEU A 129 -21.49 21.07 0.43
C LEU A 129 -22.75 20.33 0.89
N THR A 130 -23.77 20.22 0.04
CA THR A 130 -25.01 19.50 0.36
C THR A 130 -24.74 18.06 0.80
N VAL A 131 -25.46 17.58 1.81
CA VAL A 131 -25.39 16.19 2.31
C VAL A 131 -23.95 15.74 2.66
N ASN A 132 -23.28 16.53 3.48
CA ASN A 132 -22.01 16.20 4.12
C ASN A 132 -22.21 15.99 5.64
N PHE A 133 -21.13 15.87 6.41
CA PHE A 133 -21.17 15.58 7.85
C PHE A 133 -20.54 16.67 8.69
N ILE A 134 -20.76 17.94 8.31
CA ILE A 134 -20.26 19.08 9.08
C ILE A 134 -21.07 19.18 10.38
N PRO A 135 -20.47 18.94 11.56
CA PRO A 135 -21.21 18.87 12.81
C PRO A 135 -21.68 20.24 13.28
N ASP A 136 -20.85 21.27 13.08
CA ASP A 136 -21.06 22.61 13.63
C ASP A 136 -20.62 23.71 12.63
N PRO A 137 -21.34 24.85 12.55
CA PRO A 137 -20.98 25.93 11.64
C PRO A 137 -19.71 26.72 12.04
N SER A 138 -19.04 26.41 13.16
CA SER A 138 -17.80 27.07 13.60
C SER A 138 -16.67 27.09 12.57
N THR A 139 -16.69 26.19 11.57
CA THR A 139 -15.70 26.16 10.47
C THR A 139 -16.03 27.11 9.33
N VAL A 140 -17.28 27.56 9.20
CA VAL A 140 -17.77 28.48 8.15
C VAL A 140 -17.00 29.80 8.08
N PRO A 141 -16.57 30.45 9.19
CA PRO A 141 -15.77 31.67 9.13
C PRO A 141 -14.46 31.55 8.35
N ARG A 142 -13.92 30.34 8.14
CA ARG A 142 -12.73 30.13 7.29
C ARG A 142 -12.98 30.54 5.83
N LEU A 143 -14.23 30.48 5.37
CA LEU A 143 -14.65 30.94 4.03
C LEU A 143 -14.64 32.46 3.88
N ARG A 144 -14.33 33.24 4.95
CA ARG A 144 -14.09 34.69 4.84
C ARG A 144 -12.93 35.03 3.90
N ALA A 145 -11.99 34.11 3.72
CA ALA A 145 -10.89 34.26 2.76
C ALA A 145 -11.40 34.34 1.30
N ASN A 146 -12.54 33.72 0.99
CA ASN A 146 -13.14 33.70 -0.34
C ASN A 146 -14.05 34.93 -0.50
N ILE A 147 -13.46 36.04 -0.94
CA ILE A 147 -14.11 37.36 -1.02
C ILE A 147 -15.25 37.36 -2.05
N PHE A 148 -15.13 36.58 -3.12
CA PHE A 148 -16.12 36.49 -4.20
C PHE A 148 -17.19 35.41 -3.97
N LEU A 149 -17.23 34.76 -2.80
CA LEU A 149 -18.19 33.70 -2.53
C LEU A 149 -19.61 34.28 -2.38
N GLU A 150 -20.49 33.95 -3.33
CA GLU A 150 -21.86 34.46 -3.40
C GLU A 150 -22.90 33.41 -3.01
N THR A 151 -22.64 32.13 -3.31
CA THR A 151 -23.60 31.03 -3.09
C THR A 151 -22.98 29.90 -2.29
N LEU A 152 -23.64 29.52 -1.19
CA LEU A 152 -23.23 28.42 -0.32
C LEU A 152 -24.41 27.48 -0.08
N HIS A 153 -24.19 26.18 -0.25
CA HIS A 153 -25.16 25.14 0.09
C HIS A 153 -24.60 24.22 1.16
N LEU A 154 -25.27 24.15 2.31
CA LEU A 154 -24.97 23.29 3.45
C LEU A 154 -26.18 22.40 3.83
N THR A 155 -27.27 22.43 3.05
CA THR A 155 -28.45 21.59 3.28
C THR A 155 -28.10 20.12 3.49
N GLY A 156 -28.65 19.50 4.54
CA GLY A 156 -28.41 18.09 4.86
C GLY A 156 -27.12 17.81 5.64
N ASN A 157 -26.47 18.84 6.20
CA ASN A 157 -25.41 18.69 7.18
C ASN A 157 -25.97 18.77 8.61
N PRO A 158 -25.38 18.08 9.61
CA PRO A 158 -25.79 18.21 11.00
C PRO A 158 -25.79 19.66 11.52
N CYS A 159 -24.89 20.52 11.01
CA CYS A 159 -24.81 21.93 11.37
C CYS A 159 -26.09 22.73 11.08
N THR A 160 -26.95 22.29 10.15
CA THR A 160 -28.22 22.96 9.86
C THR A 160 -29.26 22.79 10.96
N ASN A 161 -29.07 21.82 11.87
CA ASN A 161 -29.97 21.58 12.99
C ASN A 161 -29.67 22.47 14.21
N VAL A 162 -28.57 23.24 14.18
CA VAL A 162 -28.19 24.13 15.28
C VAL A 162 -29.12 25.35 15.28
N PRO A 163 -29.72 25.72 16.42
CA PRO A 163 -30.58 26.90 16.50
C PRO A 163 -29.82 28.17 16.17
N GLY A 164 -30.34 28.97 15.24
CA GLY A 164 -29.66 30.18 14.76
C GLY A 164 -28.54 29.92 13.75
N TYR A 165 -28.41 28.70 13.20
CA TYR A 165 -27.46 28.35 12.13
C TYR A 165 -27.43 29.39 11.00
N ARG A 166 -28.59 29.71 10.42
CA ARG A 166 -28.69 30.64 9.28
C ARG A 166 -28.16 32.02 9.64
N HIS A 167 -28.54 32.52 10.80
CA HIS A 167 -28.08 33.81 11.33
C HIS A 167 -26.57 33.83 11.57
N PHE A 168 -26.02 32.76 12.17
CA PHE A 168 -24.59 32.60 12.38
C PHE A 168 -23.80 32.61 11.07
N VAL A 169 -24.29 31.89 10.04
CA VAL A 169 -23.63 31.87 8.72
C VAL A 169 -23.68 33.24 8.04
N VAL A 170 -24.83 33.93 8.08
CA VAL A 170 -24.98 35.29 7.51
C VAL A 170 -24.08 36.30 8.22
N GLN A 171 -23.91 36.18 9.55
CA GLN A 171 -22.99 37.00 10.33
C GLN A 171 -21.52 36.65 10.03
N ALA A 172 -21.21 35.37 9.89
CA ALA A 172 -19.87 34.88 9.55
C ALA A 172 -19.45 35.32 8.14
N LEU A 173 -20.36 35.27 7.15
CA LEU A 173 -20.07 35.50 5.74
C LEU A 173 -20.97 36.62 5.17
N PRO A 174 -20.68 37.90 5.45
CA PRO A 174 -21.49 39.01 4.97
C PRO A 174 -21.48 39.16 3.43
N GLN A 175 -20.47 38.61 2.74
CA GLN A 175 -20.35 38.63 1.28
C GLN A 175 -21.38 37.73 0.57
N LEU A 176 -21.97 36.78 1.28
CA LEU A 176 -22.89 35.80 0.70
C LEU A 176 -24.19 36.46 0.20
N LYS A 177 -24.69 36.01 -0.96
CA LYS A 177 -25.97 36.43 -1.56
C LYS A 177 -27.05 35.38 -1.38
N THR A 178 -26.70 34.10 -1.49
CA THR A 178 -27.64 32.98 -1.40
C THR A 178 -27.08 31.92 -0.46
N LEU A 179 -27.91 31.48 0.49
CA LEU A 179 -27.62 30.39 1.41
C LEU A 179 -28.71 29.34 1.30
N ASP A 180 -28.32 28.08 1.07
CA ASP A 180 -29.23 26.93 1.04
C ASP A 180 -30.36 27.06 0.00
N GLY A 181 -30.11 27.83 -1.07
CA GLY A 181 -31.08 28.10 -2.13
C GLY A 181 -31.99 29.31 -1.88
N GLU A 182 -31.88 29.95 -0.72
CA GLU A 182 -32.65 31.15 -0.36
C GLU A 182 -31.78 32.41 -0.44
N GLU A 183 -32.33 33.49 -1.01
CA GLU A 183 -31.65 34.78 -1.08
C GLU A 183 -31.57 35.44 0.31
N ILE A 184 -30.41 36.00 0.65
CA ILE A 184 -30.18 36.69 1.91
C ILE A 184 -30.61 38.14 1.76
N VAL A 185 -31.74 38.48 2.39
CA VAL A 185 -32.31 39.82 2.33
C VAL A 185 -31.49 40.79 3.20
N ARG A 186 -31.45 42.08 2.84
CA ARG A 186 -30.73 43.11 3.60
C ARG A 186 -31.19 43.22 5.06
N SER A 187 -32.47 43.01 5.35
CA SER A 187 -33.02 43.01 6.70
C SER A 187 -32.37 41.92 7.56
N GLU A 188 -32.22 40.72 7.01
CA GLU A 188 -31.57 39.59 7.66
C GLU A 188 -30.11 39.90 8.00
N LYS A 189 -29.38 40.53 7.07
CA LYS A 189 -27.99 40.98 7.31
C LYS A 189 -27.87 42.03 8.43
N ILE A 190 -28.89 42.86 8.63
CA ILE A 190 -28.89 43.89 9.68
C ILE A 190 -29.13 43.23 11.05
N VAL A 191 -30.10 42.32 11.14
CA VAL A 191 -30.38 41.55 12.36
C VAL A 191 -29.14 40.73 12.77
N ALA A 192 -28.52 40.06 11.79
CA ALA A 192 -27.26 39.32 11.95
C ALA A 192 -26.07 40.14 12.48
N ARG A 193 -26.07 41.46 12.31
CA ARG A 193 -25.02 42.35 12.83
C ARG A 193 -25.32 42.90 14.21
N GLN A 194 -26.59 42.98 14.60
CA GLN A 194 -27.01 43.55 15.87
C GLN A 194 -26.91 42.55 17.02
N ASP A 195 -27.16 41.27 16.73
CA ASP A 195 -26.97 40.18 17.68
C ASP A 195 -25.46 39.85 17.80
N LEU A 196 -24.80 40.43 18.81
CA LEU A 196 -23.44 40.10 19.26
C LEU A 196 -23.50 39.24 20.54
N PRO A 197 -22.48 38.43 20.81
CA PRO A 197 -22.43 36.98 20.65
C PRO A 197 -23.03 36.21 21.85
N GLU A 198 -24.35 36.03 21.95
CA GLU A 198 -24.92 35.05 22.91
C GLU A 198 -25.07 33.64 22.30
N ASN A 199 -25.05 33.52 20.96
CA ASN A 199 -25.28 32.25 20.28
C ASN A 199 -23.98 31.51 19.88
N THR A 200 -22.80 32.06 20.17
CA THR A 200 -21.52 31.36 20.00
C THR A 200 -21.36 30.22 20.99
N ASP A 201 -21.95 30.34 22.18
CA ASP A 201 -21.76 29.36 23.25
C ASP A 201 -22.42 28.01 22.88
N ASN A 202 -23.61 28.03 22.27
CA ASN A 202 -24.31 26.82 21.83
C ASN A 202 -23.61 26.08 20.68
N ALA A 203 -23.04 26.81 19.72
CA ALA A 203 -22.22 26.22 18.64
C ALA A 203 -20.90 25.65 19.20
N THR A 204 -20.29 26.34 20.18
CA THR A 204 -19.10 25.80 20.84
C THR A 204 -19.39 24.55 21.66
N GLU A 205 -20.53 24.45 22.37
CA GLU A 205 -20.89 23.23 23.09
C GLU A 205 -21.11 22.03 22.16
N ALA A 206 -21.82 22.23 21.04
CA ALA A 206 -22.02 21.18 20.04
C ALA A 206 -20.70 20.75 19.39
N ALA A 207 -19.81 21.70 19.08
CA ALA A 207 -18.47 21.44 18.57
C ALA A 207 -17.58 20.70 19.59
N VAL A 208 -17.68 21.04 20.88
CA VAL A 208 -16.95 20.35 21.96
C VAL A 208 -17.45 18.92 22.11
N ARG A 209 -18.77 18.69 22.10
CA ARG A 209 -19.36 17.33 22.13
C ARG A 209 -18.93 16.50 20.94
N ALA A 210 -18.97 17.06 19.73
CA ALA A 210 -18.54 16.35 18.52
C ALA A 210 -17.04 15.96 18.57
N LYS A 211 -16.18 16.87 19.04
CA LYS A 211 -14.74 16.57 19.25
C LYS A 211 -14.49 15.55 20.35
N GLU A 212 -15.29 15.59 21.41
CA GLU A 212 -15.18 14.62 22.49
C GLU A 212 -15.64 13.22 22.04
N GLU A 213 -16.72 13.13 21.27
CA GLU A 213 -17.14 11.89 20.61
C GLU A 213 -16.08 11.34 19.66
N GLU A 214 -15.43 12.20 18.87
CA GLU A 214 -14.34 11.80 17.98
C GLU A 214 -13.10 11.31 18.76
N ARG A 215 -12.78 11.97 19.89
CA ARG A 215 -11.67 11.56 20.77
C ARG A 215 -11.95 10.22 21.44
N VAL A 216 -13.18 10.01 21.94
CA VAL A 216 -13.62 8.73 22.52
C VAL A 216 -13.58 7.63 21.47
N LYS A 217 -14.03 7.90 20.23
CA LYS A 217 -13.93 6.94 19.13
C LYS A 217 -12.47 6.58 18.82
N ALA A 218 -11.58 7.57 18.73
CA ALA A 218 -10.15 7.34 18.52
C ALA A 218 -9.51 6.49 19.64
N GLU A 219 -9.91 6.71 20.90
CA GLU A 219 -9.49 5.88 22.03
C GLU A 219 -10.03 4.45 21.96
N MET A 220 -11.29 4.25 21.56
CA MET A 220 -11.87 2.91 21.35
C MET A 220 -11.12 2.14 20.26
N ILE A 221 -10.80 2.79 19.15
CA ILE A 221 -9.99 2.22 18.05
C ILE A 221 -8.59 1.85 18.56
N ALA A 222 -7.95 2.73 19.35
CA ALA A 222 -6.63 2.46 19.93
C ALA A 222 -6.64 1.26 20.91
N GLN A 223 -7.77 1.02 21.58
CA GLN A 223 -8.00 -0.14 22.44
C GLN A 223 -8.43 -1.40 21.68
N GLY A 224 -8.56 -1.34 20.34
CA GLY A 224 -8.96 -2.46 19.49
C GLY A 224 -10.43 -2.84 19.62
N ILE A 225 -11.26 -1.98 20.22
CA ILE A 225 -12.71 -2.13 20.29
C ILE A 225 -13.29 -1.44 19.06
N ASP A 226 -14.04 -2.19 18.24
CA ASP A 226 -14.76 -1.59 17.11
C ASP A 226 -15.77 -0.56 17.64
N PRO A 227 -15.60 0.74 17.36
CA PRO A 227 -16.50 1.78 17.87
C PRO A 227 -17.92 1.67 17.30
N PHE A 228 -18.11 0.93 16.20
CA PHE A 228 -19.40 0.78 15.52
C PHE A 228 -19.71 -0.70 15.25
N PRO A 229 -20.03 -1.49 16.30
CA PRO A 229 -20.47 -2.86 16.08
C PRO A 229 -21.74 -2.85 15.20
N PRO A 230 -21.85 -3.76 14.22
CA PRO A 230 -22.97 -3.80 13.29
C PRO A 230 -24.29 -3.90 14.07
N ARG A 231 -25.16 -2.89 13.90
CA ARG A 231 -26.48 -2.84 14.52
C ARG A 231 -27.46 -3.62 13.66
N PHE A 232 -28.32 -4.42 14.28
CA PHE A 232 -29.36 -5.17 13.58
C PHE A 232 -30.72 -4.77 14.12
N ASN A 233 -31.72 -4.66 13.24
CA ASN A 233 -33.10 -4.52 13.66
C ASN A 233 -33.64 -5.87 14.20
N GLU A 234 -34.83 -5.86 14.77
CA GLU A 234 -35.51 -7.06 15.29
C GLU A 234 -35.76 -8.13 14.21
N LYS A 235 -35.65 -7.79 12.91
CA LYS A 235 -35.76 -8.70 11.78
C LYS A 235 -34.41 -9.29 11.34
N GLY A 236 -33.32 -8.95 12.01
CA GLY A 236 -31.97 -9.42 11.68
C GLY A 236 -31.34 -8.72 10.47
N GLU A 237 -31.91 -7.62 10.00
CA GLU A 237 -31.34 -6.79 8.93
C GLU A 237 -30.40 -5.75 9.55
N ARG A 238 -29.27 -5.48 8.89
CA ARG A 238 -28.34 -4.45 9.35
C ARG A 238 -28.97 -3.07 9.25
N VAL A 239 -28.88 -2.31 10.33
CA VAL A 239 -29.28 -0.90 10.40
C VAL A 239 -28.00 -0.07 10.36
N TYR A 240 -27.82 0.65 9.27
CA TYR A 240 -26.71 1.58 9.10
C TYR A 240 -27.12 2.96 9.63
N GLY A 241 -26.24 3.61 10.39
CA GLY A 241 -26.41 5.02 10.75
C GLY A 241 -26.03 5.97 9.61
N HIS A 242 -26.07 7.28 9.91
CA HIS A 242 -25.62 8.34 9.01
C HIS A 242 -24.31 8.93 9.52
N THR A 243 -23.22 8.15 9.47
CA THR A 243 -21.85 8.64 9.75
C THR A 243 -20.92 8.45 8.54
N PRO A 244 -19.83 9.24 8.43
CA PRO A 244 -18.85 9.09 7.36
C PRO A 244 -18.22 7.68 7.29
N GLU A 245 -17.92 7.10 8.45
CA GLU A 245 -17.23 5.81 8.57
C GLU A 245 -18.13 4.63 8.17
N GLU A 246 -19.40 4.65 8.58
CA GLU A 246 -20.38 3.64 8.14
C GLU A 246 -20.59 3.70 6.62
N ARG A 247 -20.51 4.88 6.00
CA ARG A 247 -20.61 5.01 4.53
C ARG A 247 -19.47 4.29 3.81
N LEU A 248 -18.25 4.36 4.35
CA LEU A 248 -17.10 3.61 3.84
C LEU A 248 -17.25 2.10 4.09
N GLN A 249 -17.83 1.71 5.23
CA GLN A 249 -18.09 0.31 5.55
C GLN A 249 -19.10 -0.32 4.58
N ILE A 250 -20.19 0.39 4.25
CA ILE A 250 -21.16 -0.04 3.24
C ILE A 250 -20.46 -0.28 1.89
N LEU A 251 -19.56 0.62 1.48
CA LEU A 251 -18.81 0.47 0.24
C LEU A 251 -17.93 -0.78 0.26
N ARG A 252 -17.22 -1.04 1.37
CA ARG A 252 -16.38 -2.23 1.52
C ARG A 252 -17.22 -3.51 1.45
N GLU A 253 -18.34 -3.54 2.14
CA GLU A 253 -19.27 -4.68 2.13
C GLU A 253 -19.84 -4.93 0.73
N GLN A 254 -20.27 -3.89 0.02
CA GLN A 254 -20.76 -4.01 -1.36
C GLN A 254 -19.67 -4.53 -2.30
N LYS A 255 -18.43 -4.07 -2.17
CA LYS A 255 -17.30 -4.58 -2.97
C LYS A 255 -17.01 -6.03 -2.68
N GLU A 256 -16.96 -6.43 -1.40
CA GLU A 256 -16.77 -7.83 -1.03
C GLU A 256 -17.89 -8.72 -1.56
N GLU A 257 -19.14 -8.26 -1.50
CA GLU A 257 -20.28 -8.98 -2.07
C GLU A 257 -20.17 -9.08 -3.60
N GLU A 258 -19.75 -8.01 -4.26
CA GLU A 258 -19.55 -7.99 -5.71
C GLU A 258 -18.39 -8.91 -6.11
N GLU A 259 -17.31 -8.96 -5.35
CA GLU A 259 -16.19 -9.90 -5.53
C GLU A 259 -16.65 -11.33 -5.32
N LYS A 260 -17.34 -11.64 -4.22
CA LYS A 260 -17.94 -12.96 -3.97
C LYS A 260 -18.91 -13.35 -5.08
N ARG A 261 -19.66 -12.39 -5.62
CA ARG A 261 -20.58 -12.61 -6.75
C ARG A 261 -19.82 -12.86 -8.05
N LYS A 262 -18.76 -12.11 -8.34
CA LYS A 262 -17.86 -12.31 -9.49
C LYS A 262 -17.15 -13.66 -9.41
N GLU A 263 -16.68 -14.06 -8.24
CA GLU A 263 -16.10 -15.39 -8.01
C GLU A 263 -17.11 -16.51 -8.25
N LYS A 264 -18.32 -16.39 -7.71
CA LYS A 264 -19.40 -17.36 -7.95
C LYS A 264 -19.88 -17.40 -9.40
N GLN A 265 -19.76 -16.29 -10.14
CA GLN A 265 -20.17 -16.18 -11.54
C GLN A 265 -19.07 -16.58 -12.55
N LYS A 266 -17.82 -16.80 -12.12
CA LYS A 266 -16.80 -17.40 -13.00
C LYS A 266 -17.14 -18.89 -13.18
N PRO A 267 -17.63 -19.34 -14.35
CA PRO A 267 -17.87 -20.76 -14.54
C PRO A 267 -16.52 -21.47 -14.60
N ALA A 268 -16.39 -22.55 -13.84
CA ALA A 268 -15.24 -23.45 -13.95
C ALA A 268 -15.10 -23.89 -15.42
N GLY A 269 -13.99 -23.51 -16.07
CA GLY A 269 -13.70 -23.84 -17.48
C GLY A 269 -13.86 -22.71 -18.51
N SER A 270 -14.08 -21.45 -18.12
CA SER A 270 -14.02 -20.31 -19.05
C SER A 270 -12.61 -20.11 -19.62
N PHE A 271 -12.49 -19.81 -20.92
CA PHE A 271 -11.21 -19.47 -21.58
C PHE A 271 -10.43 -18.36 -20.87
N SER A 272 -11.11 -17.41 -20.22
CA SER A 272 -10.46 -16.35 -19.44
C SER A 272 -9.86 -16.87 -18.14
N ALA A 273 -10.53 -17.80 -17.45
CA ALA A 273 -10.02 -18.42 -16.23
C ALA A 273 -8.80 -19.30 -16.55
N MET A 274 -8.82 -20.00 -17.69
CA MET A 274 -7.69 -20.79 -18.17
C MET A 274 -6.49 -19.91 -18.56
N ALA A 275 -6.73 -18.74 -19.15
CA ALA A 275 -5.67 -17.78 -19.49
C ALA A 275 -5.06 -17.12 -18.25
N ASP A 276 -5.87 -16.83 -17.22
CA ASP A 276 -5.40 -16.32 -15.94
C ASP A 276 -4.66 -17.41 -15.14
N GLU A 277 -5.10 -18.67 -15.18
CA GLU A 277 -4.37 -19.82 -14.63
C GLU A 277 -3.04 -20.08 -15.36
N LEU A 278 -2.99 -19.92 -16.69
CA LEU A 278 -1.73 -20.02 -17.45
C LEU A 278 -0.77 -18.85 -17.17
N LYS A 279 -1.29 -17.67 -16.85
CA LYS A 279 -0.49 -16.49 -16.49
C LYS A 279 -0.10 -16.45 -15.03
N ALA A 280 -0.89 -17.08 -14.15
CA ALA A 280 -0.56 -17.26 -12.75
C ALA A 280 0.66 -18.16 -12.65
N LYS A 281 1.83 -17.56 -12.42
CA LYS A 281 3.04 -18.32 -12.11
C LYS A 281 2.71 -19.21 -10.90
N PRO A 282 2.96 -20.53 -10.97
CA PRO A 282 2.68 -21.42 -9.85
C PRO A 282 3.33 -20.85 -8.59
N LYS A 283 2.53 -20.66 -7.54
CA LYS A 283 2.99 -20.14 -6.25
C LYS A 283 4.02 -21.14 -5.72
N MET A 284 5.28 -20.73 -5.69
CA MET A 284 6.39 -21.61 -5.37
C MET A 284 6.30 -22.01 -3.89
N LEU A 285 6.31 -23.32 -3.63
CA LEU A 285 6.43 -23.81 -2.26
C LEU A 285 7.75 -23.32 -1.65
N THR A 286 7.68 -22.90 -0.40
CA THR A 286 8.86 -22.59 0.41
C THR A 286 9.65 -23.88 0.68
N PRO A 287 10.97 -23.81 0.97
CA PRO A 287 11.76 -25.00 1.25
C PRO A 287 11.23 -25.84 2.43
N GLU A 288 10.57 -25.22 3.40
CA GLU A 288 9.92 -25.90 4.53
C GLU A 288 8.72 -26.74 4.05
N GLU A 289 7.89 -26.17 3.17
CA GLU A 289 6.75 -26.85 2.54
C GLU A 289 7.20 -27.95 1.55
N GLU A 290 8.37 -27.81 0.91
CA GLU A 290 8.93 -28.87 0.04
C GLU A 290 9.40 -30.09 0.84
N ILE A 291 10.08 -29.87 1.97
CA ILE A 291 10.53 -30.94 2.86
C ILE A 291 9.31 -31.64 3.47
N GLU A 292 8.28 -30.90 3.88
CA GLU A 292 7.05 -31.48 4.43
C GLU A 292 6.27 -32.29 3.38
N LYS A 293 6.22 -31.82 2.12
CA LYS A 293 5.45 -32.46 1.05
C LYS A 293 6.17 -33.61 0.35
N TYR A 294 7.49 -33.53 0.18
CA TYR A 294 8.26 -34.49 -0.62
C TYR A 294 9.33 -35.22 0.20
N GLY A 295 9.54 -34.86 1.47
CA GLY A 295 10.57 -35.44 2.34
C GLY A 295 12.01 -35.14 1.91
N ARG A 296 12.21 -34.34 0.85
CA ARG A 296 13.51 -34.00 0.27
C ARG A 296 13.45 -32.70 -0.51
N VAL A 297 14.58 -32.01 -0.58
CA VAL A 297 14.77 -30.80 -1.36
C VAL A 297 14.93 -31.15 -2.83
N LEU A 298 14.22 -30.46 -3.73
CA LEU A 298 14.26 -30.71 -5.17
C LEU A 298 15.39 -29.90 -5.85
N LEU A 299 16.02 -30.48 -6.88
CA LEU A 299 16.98 -29.76 -7.72
C LEU A 299 16.23 -28.73 -8.58
N ARG A 300 16.66 -27.46 -8.55
CA ARG A 300 16.05 -26.38 -9.36
C ARG A 300 17.14 -25.57 -10.05
N ASN A 301 17.00 -25.37 -11.36
CA ASN A 301 17.90 -24.49 -12.12
C ASN A 301 17.07 -23.48 -12.94
N GLU A 302 16.39 -22.55 -12.25
CA GLU A 302 15.59 -21.51 -12.91
C GLU A 302 16.46 -20.47 -13.62
N ALA A 303 17.66 -20.27 -13.09
CA ALA A 303 18.66 -19.39 -13.67
C ALA A 303 19.17 -19.90 -15.03
N LYS A 304 18.98 -21.20 -15.34
CA LYS A 304 19.57 -21.89 -16.51
C LYS A 304 21.07 -21.65 -16.61
N VAL A 305 21.73 -21.79 -15.47
CA VAL A 305 23.16 -21.57 -15.32
C VAL A 305 23.87 -22.91 -15.28
N ASP A 306 24.98 -23.02 -16.00
CA ASP A 306 25.80 -24.22 -16.00
C ASP A 306 26.54 -24.37 -14.67
N TYR A 307 26.60 -25.60 -14.17
CA TYR A 307 27.31 -25.97 -12.97
C TYR A 307 28.02 -27.31 -13.13
N ARG A 308 29.12 -27.50 -12.40
CA ARG A 308 29.87 -28.76 -12.34
C ARG A 308 30.49 -28.95 -10.97
N TYR A 309 30.52 -30.18 -10.47
CA TYR A 309 31.32 -30.55 -9.33
C TYR A 309 32.71 -31.00 -9.80
N GLU A 310 33.75 -30.71 -9.03
CA GLU A 310 35.09 -31.28 -9.26
C GLU A 310 35.10 -32.75 -8.80
N ASP A 311 35.76 -33.64 -9.55
CA ASP A 311 35.68 -35.10 -9.39
C ASP A 311 35.74 -35.57 -7.92
N ASP A 312 34.75 -36.40 -7.55
CA ASP A 312 34.54 -37.03 -6.24
C ASP A 312 35.56 -38.14 -5.95
N SER A 313 36.85 -37.87 -6.10
CA SER A 313 37.87 -38.78 -5.56
C SER A 313 37.65 -38.87 -4.05
N ASP A 314 37.41 -40.08 -3.53
CA ASP A 314 37.17 -40.40 -2.12
C ASP A 314 38.25 -39.86 -1.15
N ASP A 315 39.35 -39.33 -1.70
CA ASP A 315 40.53 -38.80 -1.02
C ASP A 315 40.46 -37.32 -0.63
N ARG A 316 39.51 -36.54 -1.17
CA ARG A 316 39.35 -35.12 -0.82
C ARG A 316 38.41 -34.91 0.37
N ASP A 317 38.82 -33.99 1.23
CA ASP A 317 38.05 -33.57 2.42
C ASP A 317 37.15 -32.35 2.11
N ASP A 318 37.14 -31.88 0.87
CA ASP A 318 36.36 -30.75 0.37
C ASP A 318 35.58 -31.08 -0.92
N VAL A 319 34.37 -30.53 -1.00
CA VAL A 319 33.50 -30.55 -2.18
C VAL A 319 33.64 -29.21 -2.90
N VAL A 320 34.05 -29.24 -4.16
CA VAL A 320 34.23 -28.03 -4.97
C VAL A 320 33.14 -27.96 -6.03
N LEU A 321 32.36 -26.87 -6.01
CA LEU A 321 31.30 -26.57 -6.97
C LEU A 321 31.70 -25.36 -7.82
N PHE A 322 31.65 -25.52 -9.14
CA PHE A 322 31.81 -24.43 -10.11
C PHE A 322 30.45 -24.08 -10.71
N VAL A 323 30.12 -22.79 -10.73
CA VAL A 323 28.88 -22.24 -11.30
C VAL A 323 29.23 -21.09 -12.24
N GLN A 324 28.57 -20.99 -13.39
CA GLN A 324 28.87 -19.98 -14.41
C GLN A 324 27.74 -18.95 -14.57
N PRO A 325 27.54 -18.02 -13.62
CA PRO A 325 26.47 -17.02 -13.68
C PRO A 325 26.65 -16.01 -14.83
N GLY A 326 27.87 -15.87 -15.37
CA GLY A 326 28.19 -14.97 -16.47
C GLY A 326 29.03 -13.76 -16.04
N LYS A 327 29.81 -13.23 -17.00
CA LYS A 327 30.81 -12.19 -16.77
C LYS A 327 30.25 -10.87 -16.22
N PHE A 328 29.11 -10.42 -16.76
CA PHE A 328 28.53 -9.11 -16.48
C PHE A 328 27.56 -9.08 -15.28
N ILE A 329 27.49 -10.15 -14.48
CA ILE A 329 26.68 -10.16 -13.26
C ILE A 329 27.46 -9.50 -12.11
N SER A 330 26.81 -8.57 -11.40
CA SER A 330 27.40 -7.95 -10.21
C SER A 330 27.41 -8.94 -9.04
N THR A 331 28.45 -8.88 -8.20
CA THR A 331 28.52 -9.66 -6.95
C THR A 331 27.38 -9.33 -6.00
N THR A 332 26.84 -8.11 -6.04
CA THR A 332 25.66 -7.70 -5.24
C THR A 332 24.36 -8.38 -5.69
N SER A 333 24.34 -8.95 -6.89
CA SER A 333 23.17 -9.64 -7.46
C SER A 333 23.26 -11.17 -7.33
N ILE A 334 24.21 -11.66 -6.53
CA ILE A 334 24.45 -13.07 -6.24
C ILE A 334 24.35 -13.23 -4.73
N ASP A 335 23.33 -13.96 -4.28
CA ASP A 335 23.19 -14.36 -2.88
C ASP A 335 23.37 -15.87 -2.77
N ILE A 336 24.05 -16.34 -1.72
CA ILE A 336 24.40 -17.75 -1.55
C ILE A 336 23.97 -18.16 -0.15
N ASP A 337 22.99 -19.04 -0.10
CA ASP A 337 22.54 -19.71 1.11
C ASP A 337 23.00 -21.16 1.05
N ALA A 338 23.85 -21.57 1.99
CA ALA A 338 24.41 -22.91 2.03
C ALA A 338 23.92 -23.63 3.28
N GLN A 339 23.36 -24.81 3.10
CA GLN A 339 22.92 -25.70 4.15
C GLN A 339 23.69 -27.02 4.06
N PRO A 340 23.69 -27.84 5.13
CA PRO A 340 24.49 -29.09 5.13
C PRO A 340 24.14 -30.02 3.96
N SER A 341 22.87 -30.10 3.57
CA SER A 341 22.37 -31.04 2.56
C SER A 341 22.12 -30.40 1.17
N TYR A 342 22.06 -29.08 1.06
CA TYR A 342 21.85 -28.39 -0.21
C TYR A 342 22.39 -26.96 -0.20
N ILE A 343 22.59 -26.42 -1.40
CA ILE A 343 22.98 -25.03 -1.62
C ILE A 343 22.00 -24.32 -2.53
N ARG A 344 21.69 -23.07 -2.21
CA ARG A 344 20.84 -22.18 -2.98
C ARG A 344 21.61 -20.93 -3.37
N ILE A 345 21.63 -20.66 -4.66
CA ILE A 345 22.30 -19.50 -5.25
C ILE A 345 21.23 -18.67 -5.95
N LEU A 346 21.00 -17.45 -5.47
CA LEU A 346 20.07 -16.50 -6.07
C LEU A 346 20.83 -15.61 -7.06
N ILE A 347 20.51 -15.71 -8.34
CA ILE A 347 21.16 -14.94 -9.42
C ILE A 347 20.12 -14.05 -10.07
N LYS A 348 20.19 -12.72 -9.85
CA LYS A 348 19.20 -11.75 -10.37
C LYS A 348 17.75 -12.13 -10.06
N GLY A 349 17.49 -12.65 -8.85
CA GLY A 349 16.16 -13.07 -8.40
C GLY A 349 15.68 -14.43 -8.92
N LYS A 350 16.51 -15.18 -9.66
CA LYS A 350 16.23 -16.57 -10.06
C LYS A 350 17.02 -17.55 -9.19
N VAL A 351 16.41 -18.67 -8.85
CA VAL A 351 17.01 -19.66 -7.94
C VAL A 351 17.76 -20.76 -8.70
N LEU A 352 18.99 -21.03 -8.27
CA LEU A 352 19.73 -22.27 -8.54
C LEU A 352 19.87 -23.04 -7.22
N GLN A 353 19.16 -24.15 -7.08
CA GLN A 353 19.16 -25.03 -5.91
C GLN A 353 19.75 -26.38 -6.28
N LEU A 354 20.85 -26.75 -5.63
CA LEU A 354 21.59 -28.00 -5.86
C LEU A 354 21.68 -28.78 -4.55
N VAL A 355 21.41 -30.08 -4.62
CA VAL A 355 21.59 -30.99 -3.49
C VAL A 355 23.07 -31.40 -3.43
N HIS A 356 23.67 -31.36 -2.24
CA HIS A 356 25.05 -31.80 -2.10
C HIS A 356 25.16 -33.32 -2.25
N PRO A 357 26.24 -33.84 -2.87
CA PRO A 357 26.47 -35.29 -2.93
C PRO A 357 26.78 -35.87 -1.54
N VAL A 358 27.30 -35.04 -0.62
CA VAL A 358 27.70 -35.39 0.74
C VAL A 358 27.42 -34.19 1.64
N ASP A 359 27.07 -34.45 2.91
CA ASP A 359 26.86 -33.37 3.89
C ASP A 359 28.13 -32.51 4.05
N VAL A 360 27.95 -31.19 3.96
CA VAL A 360 29.03 -30.20 4.07
C VAL A 360 28.96 -29.39 5.37
N ALA A 361 30.11 -28.93 5.84
CA ALA A 361 30.23 -28.02 6.97
C ALA A 361 30.04 -26.56 6.51
N VAL A 362 28.91 -25.97 6.87
CA VAL A 362 28.49 -24.62 6.45
C VAL A 362 29.42 -23.52 6.97
N ASP A 363 30.02 -23.72 8.15
CA ASP A 363 30.82 -22.71 8.86
C ASP A 363 32.14 -22.34 8.16
N LYS A 364 32.60 -23.15 7.20
CA LYS A 364 33.93 -23.02 6.58
C LYS A 364 33.89 -22.94 5.05
N ILE A 365 32.75 -22.54 4.49
CA ILE A 365 32.59 -22.42 3.05
C ILE A 365 33.38 -21.20 2.53
N SER A 366 34.19 -21.43 1.50
CA SER A 366 34.91 -20.36 0.80
C SER A 366 34.31 -20.15 -0.58
N VAL A 367 33.94 -18.90 -0.87
CA VAL A 367 33.41 -18.51 -2.18
C VAL A 367 34.40 -17.57 -2.86
N GLN A 368 34.75 -17.92 -4.10
CA GLN A 368 35.66 -17.15 -4.94
C GLN A 368 35.04 -16.90 -6.31
N ARG A 369 35.18 -15.68 -6.83
CA ARG A 369 34.72 -15.34 -8.19
C ARG A 369 35.87 -14.93 -9.09
N ALA A 370 35.91 -15.50 -10.29
CA ALA A 370 36.87 -15.15 -11.34
C ALA A 370 36.48 -13.81 -12.00
N GLN A 371 37.38 -12.82 -11.97
CA GLN A 371 37.12 -11.49 -12.56
C GLN A 371 37.01 -11.51 -14.09
N THR A 372 37.69 -12.45 -14.75
CA THR A 372 37.79 -12.51 -16.22
C THR A 372 36.64 -13.29 -16.87
N THR A 373 36.28 -14.45 -16.31
CA THR A 373 35.24 -15.35 -16.83
C THR A 373 33.90 -15.19 -16.11
N GLY A 374 33.89 -14.63 -14.90
CA GLY A 374 32.70 -14.55 -14.05
C GLY A 374 32.32 -15.88 -13.38
N GLU A 375 33.15 -16.91 -13.50
CA GLU A 375 32.95 -18.23 -12.86
C GLU A 375 33.03 -18.10 -11.33
N LEU A 376 32.07 -18.73 -10.65
CA LEU A 376 31.96 -18.80 -9.21
C LEU A 376 32.46 -20.18 -8.75
N LYS A 377 33.50 -20.19 -7.92
CA LYS A 377 34.04 -21.40 -7.29
C LYS A 377 33.65 -21.41 -5.81
N LEU A 378 32.92 -22.42 -5.39
CA LEU A 378 32.59 -22.68 -3.99
C LEU A 378 33.37 -23.87 -3.50
N THR A 379 34.12 -23.71 -2.42
CA THR A 379 34.88 -24.77 -1.76
C THR A 379 34.22 -25.03 -0.41
N MET A 380 33.64 -26.22 -0.25
CA MET A 380 32.81 -26.58 0.89
C MET A 380 33.43 -27.79 1.58
N PRO A 381 33.96 -27.66 2.80
CA PRO A 381 34.54 -28.81 3.51
C PRO A 381 33.45 -29.82 3.87
N VAL A 382 33.78 -31.11 3.79
CA VAL A 382 32.88 -32.20 4.18
C VAL A 382 32.60 -32.15 5.68
N ALA A 383 31.39 -32.51 6.09
CA ALA A 383 31.00 -32.53 7.50
C ALA A 383 31.79 -33.57 8.32
N ALA A 384 31.97 -33.29 9.61
CA ALA A 384 32.84 -34.08 10.49
C ALA A 384 32.41 -35.54 10.64
N HIS A 385 31.10 -35.83 10.65
CA HIS A 385 30.56 -37.19 10.73
C HIS A 385 30.92 -38.02 9.50
N VAL A 386 30.83 -37.43 8.30
CA VAL A 386 31.17 -38.12 7.05
C VAL A 386 32.68 -38.36 6.95
N LEU A 387 33.51 -37.43 7.43
CA LEU A 387 34.97 -37.62 7.49
C LEU A 387 35.35 -38.79 8.42
N GLN A 388 34.62 -38.98 9.52
CA GLN A 388 34.83 -40.10 10.44
C GLN A 388 34.48 -41.44 9.79
N GLU A 389 33.32 -41.53 9.10
CA GLU A 389 32.93 -42.73 8.35
C GLU A 389 33.93 -43.08 7.24
N ARG A 390 34.42 -42.08 6.50
CA ARG A 390 35.45 -42.28 5.47
C ARG A 390 36.75 -42.81 6.07
N LYS A 391 37.19 -42.29 7.24
CA LYS A 391 38.37 -42.79 7.95
C LYS A 391 38.20 -44.24 8.40
N GLU A 392 37.06 -44.59 8.98
CA GLU A 392 36.76 -45.96 9.39
C GLU A 392 36.74 -46.92 8.19
N LYS A 393 36.17 -46.50 7.06
CA LYS A 393 36.17 -47.27 5.81
C LYS A 393 37.59 -47.44 5.23
N ARG A 394 38.42 -46.40 5.27
CA ARG A 394 39.84 -46.46 4.85
C ARG A 394 40.65 -47.38 5.76
N GLU A 395 40.46 -47.31 7.08
CA GLU A 395 41.12 -48.22 8.02
C GLU A 395 40.69 -49.67 7.79
N ARG A 396 39.39 -49.91 7.60
CA ARG A 396 38.87 -51.24 7.27
C ARG A 396 39.47 -51.78 5.97
N ARG A 397 39.59 -50.94 4.94
CA ARG A 397 40.23 -51.30 3.66
C ARG A 397 41.73 -51.57 3.82
N LYS A 398 42.44 -50.79 4.64
CA LYS A 398 43.87 -50.97 4.94
C LYS A 398 44.14 -52.27 5.71
N ARG A 399 43.26 -52.63 6.66
CA ARG A 399 43.32 -53.93 7.37
C ARG A 399 43.08 -55.13 6.45
N MET A 400 42.31 -54.96 5.37
CA MET A 400 42.04 -56.02 4.38
C MET A 400 43.16 -56.17 3.35
N LEU A 401 43.90 -55.10 3.03
CA LEU A 401 45.00 -55.09 2.04
C LEU A 401 46.39 -55.31 2.63
N GLY A 402 46.59 -55.06 3.93
CA GLY A 402 47.86 -55.28 4.64
C GLY A 402 48.13 -56.74 5.02
N GLY A 403 47.47 -57.71 4.39
CA GLY A 403 47.60 -59.14 4.66
C GLY A 403 48.46 -59.91 3.64
N SER A 404 49.21 -59.23 2.77
CA SER A 404 49.94 -59.88 1.68
C SER A 404 51.34 -59.28 1.41
N GLU A 405 52.10 -58.94 2.44
CA GLU A 405 53.54 -58.75 2.35
C GLU A 405 54.15 -59.30 3.66
N ASP A 406 54.61 -60.55 3.59
CA ASP A 406 55.64 -61.20 4.43
C ASP A 406 55.45 -62.74 4.39
N ILE A 407 55.81 -63.34 3.25
CA ILE A 407 56.23 -64.73 3.17
C ILE A 407 57.45 -64.75 2.23
N ASP A 408 58.63 -64.58 2.82
CA ASP A 408 59.90 -65.13 2.30
C ASP A 408 60.17 -66.46 2.99
#